data_AF-A0A2G8TIC0-F1
#
_entry.id   AF-A0A2G8TIC0-F1
#
_cell.length_a   1.000
_cell.length_b   1.000
_cell.length_c   1.000
_cell.angle_alpha   90.00
_cell.angle_beta   90.00
_cell.angle_gamma   90.00
#
_symmetry.space_group_name_H-M   'P 1'
#
loop_
_entity.id
_entity.type
_entity.pdbx_description
1 polymer ?
#
loop_
_entity_poly.entity_id
_entity_poly.type
_entity_poly.pdbx_seq_one_letter_code
_entity_poly.pdbx_strand_id
1 'polypeptide(L)'
;MGGTILVSKGNGFATSTVDYDYFAERIRAELMSKHPTVLTAAYEPLDDGGMMFISLEALDGESYRIFVEATKQAALKAATDASFSTRSALWRQLHDMLQRDARLRGSR
;
A
#
# COMPACT_ATOMS: atom_id res chain seq x y z
N MET A 1 -3.61 -17.07 9.53
CA MET A 1 -3.27 -15.68 9.91
C MET A 1 -3.09 -14.90 8.61
N GLY A 2 -3.50 -13.63 8.55
CA GLY A 2 -3.44 -12.79 7.34
C GLY A 2 -2.59 -11.54 7.58
N GLY A 3 -2.38 -10.74 6.54
CA GLY A 3 -1.63 -9.48 6.63
C GLY A 3 -2.53 -8.26 6.46
N THR A 4 -2.06 -7.09 6.88
CA THR A 4 -2.84 -5.84 6.81
C THR A 4 -2.03 -4.67 6.25
N ILE A 5 -2.64 -3.84 5.39
CA ILE A 5 -2.14 -2.49 5.08
C ILE A 5 -2.91 -1.51 5.95
N LEU A 6 -2.32 -1.04 7.05
CA LEU A 6 -2.95 -0.11 7.97
C LEU A 6 -2.94 1.28 7.36
N VAL A 7 -4.10 1.85 7.06
CA VAL A 7 -4.20 3.17 6.42
C VAL A 7 -4.19 4.28 7.46
N SER A 8 -5.05 4.14 8.46
CA SER A 8 -5.19 5.08 9.57
C SER A 8 -5.79 4.35 10.77
N LYS A 9 -5.88 5.04 11.91
CA LYS A 9 -6.40 4.45 13.15
C LYS A 9 -7.77 3.81 12.94
N GLY A 10 -7.83 2.48 13.05
CA GLY A 10 -9.06 1.69 12.90
C GLY A 10 -9.51 1.47 11.45
N ASN A 11 -8.71 1.87 10.45
CA ASN A 11 -8.99 1.65 9.03
C ASN A 11 -7.80 0.98 8.34
N GLY A 12 -8.02 -0.20 7.78
CA GLY A 12 -6.96 -0.96 7.13
C GLY A 12 -7.49 -2.00 6.15
N PHE A 13 -6.63 -2.37 5.21
CA PHE A 13 -6.89 -3.42 4.24
C PHE A 13 -6.38 -4.76 4.78
N ALA A 14 -7.26 -5.53 5.42
CA ALA A 14 -6.94 -6.89 5.85
C ALA A 14 -7.15 -7.87 4.70
N THR A 15 -6.19 -8.75 4.46
CA THR A 15 -6.26 -9.78 3.42
C THR A 15 -5.52 -11.06 3.81
N SER A 16 -5.56 -12.08 2.95
CA SER A 16 -4.78 -13.31 3.13
C SER A 16 -3.27 -13.01 3.13
N THR A 17 -2.43 -13.86 3.74
CA THR A 17 -0.97 -13.68 3.69
C THR A 17 -0.46 -13.62 2.25
N VAL A 18 -0.94 -14.50 1.38
CA VAL A 18 -0.51 -14.55 -0.03
C VAL A 18 -0.83 -13.26 -0.76
N ASP A 19 -2.02 -12.69 -0.54
CA ASP A 19 -2.40 -11.44 -1.19
C ASP A 19 -1.69 -10.25 -0.56
N TYR A 20 -1.50 -10.25 0.77
CA TYR A 20 -0.73 -9.24 1.48
C TYR A 20 0.70 -9.16 0.93
N ASP A 21 1.42 -10.29 0.88
CA ASP A 21 2.79 -10.36 0.37
C ASP A 21 2.83 -9.88 -1.09
N TYR A 22 1.87 -10.32 -1.91
CA TYR A 22 1.74 -9.89 -3.30
C TYR A 22 1.62 -8.37 -3.45
N PHE A 23 0.78 -7.71 -2.64
CA PHE A 23 0.62 -6.25 -2.67
C PHE A 23 1.86 -5.55 -2.11
N ALA A 24 2.34 -6.00 -0.95
CA ALA A 24 3.47 -5.42 -0.26
C ALA A 24 4.73 -5.42 -1.14
N GLU A 25 5.04 -6.52 -1.81
CA GLU A 25 6.21 -6.60 -2.71
C GLU A 25 6.08 -5.68 -3.93
N ARG A 26 4.90 -5.65 -4.57
CA ARG A 26 4.69 -4.82 -5.77
C ARG A 26 4.74 -3.34 -5.47
N ILE A 27 4.13 -2.90 -4.36
CA ILE A 27 4.17 -1.51 -3.94
C ILE A 27 5.59 -1.14 -3.49
N ARG A 28 6.28 -2.05 -2.80
CA ARG A 28 7.68 -1.88 -2.39
C ARG A 28 8.59 -1.64 -3.57
N ALA A 29 8.43 -2.39 -4.67
CA ALA A 29 9.23 -2.21 -5.88
C ALA A 29 9.11 -0.80 -6.46
N GLU A 30 7.91 -0.20 -6.44
CA GLU A 30 7.70 1.17 -6.90
C GLU A 30 8.34 2.20 -5.98
N LEU A 31 8.20 2.02 -4.66
CA LEU A 31 8.75 2.96 -3.67
C LEU A 31 10.28 2.86 -3.58
N MET A 32 10.84 1.66 -3.62
CA MET A 32 12.29 1.44 -3.53
C MET A 32 13.03 2.18 -4.64
N SER A 33 12.45 2.22 -5.84
CA SER A 33 13.09 2.89 -6.99
C SER A 33 13.04 4.41 -6.93
N LYS A 34 12.05 5.01 -6.24
CA LYS A 34 11.74 6.44 -6.41
C LYS A 34 11.68 7.22 -5.09
N HIS A 35 11.24 6.58 -4.01
CA HIS A 35 10.90 7.19 -2.73
C HIS A 35 11.33 6.29 -1.56
N PRO A 36 12.64 6.02 -1.38
CA PRO A 36 13.13 5.11 -0.35
C PRO A 36 12.78 5.57 1.08
N THR A 37 12.66 6.87 1.32
CA THR A 37 12.23 7.41 2.62
C THR A 37 10.79 7.04 2.97
N VAL A 38 9.89 7.13 1.99
CA VAL A 38 8.48 6.72 2.16
C VAL A 38 8.38 5.20 2.33
N LEU A 39 9.23 4.45 1.62
CA LEU A 39 9.33 2.99 1.81
C LEU A 39 9.67 2.65 3.26
N THR A 40 10.78 3.18 3.77
CA THR A 40 11.25 2.89 5.13
C THR A 40 10.17 3.22 6.15
N ALA A 41 9.55 4.40 6.06
CA ALA A 41 8.51 4.82 7.00
C ALA A 41 7.26 3.92 6.93
N ALA A 42 6.84 3.47 5.75
CA ALA A 42 5.65 2.63 5.60
C ALA A 42 5.89 1.17 6.01
N TYR A 43 7.10 0.64 5.78
CA TYR A 43 7.45 -0.77 5.93
C TYR A 43 8.18 -1.09 7.24
N GLU A 44 8.58 -0.09 8.05
CA GLU A 44 9.22 -0.29 9.36
C GLU A 44 8.54 -1.37 10.22
N PRO A 45 7.20 -1.43 10.37
CA PRO A 45 6.58 -2.47 11.19
C PRO A 45 6.82 -3.89 10.67
N LEU A 46 6.91 -4.06 9.34
CA LEU A 46 7.19 -5.33 8.70
C LEU A 46 8.69 -5.67 8.77
N ASP A 47 9.55 -4.72 8.42
CA ASP A 47 10.98 -4.94 8.23
C ASP A 47 11.73 -5.03 9.57
N ASP A 48 11.46 -4.11 10.50
CA ASP A 48 12.16 -4.00 11.78
C ASP A 48 11.32 -4.58 12.94
N GLY A 49 9.99 -4.53 12.81
CA GLY A 49 9.06 -5.04 13.82
C GLY A 49 8.70 -6.52 13.67
N GLY A 50 8.98 -7.14 12.52
CA GLY A 50 8.57 -8.52 12.21
C GLY A 50 7.05 -8.72 12.19
N MET A 51 6.29 -7.64 12.03
CA MET A 51 4.83 -7.67 12.07
C MET A 51 4.23 -7.97 10.70
N MET A 52 3.08 -8.65 10.66
CA MET A 52 2.34 -8.91 9.41
C MET A 52 1.49 -7.71 8.97
N PHE A 53 2.05 -6.50 9.02
CA PHE A 53 1.41 -5.31 8.45
C PHE A 53 2.43 -4.25 8.04
N ILE A 54 2.04 -3.42 7.07
CA ILE A 54 2.66 -2.12 6.80
C ILE A 54 1.76 -1.01 7.33
N SER A 55 2.34 0.12 7.74
CA SER A 55 1.58 1.21 8.35
C SER A 55 1.76 2.51 7.59
N LEU A 56 0.63 3.07 7.14
CA LEU A 56 0.58 4.40 6.56
C LEU A 56 0.19 5.44 7.61
N GLU A 57 -0.10 5.06 8.85
CA GLU A 57 -0.65 5.95 9.88
C GLU A 57 0.30 7.12 10.20
N ALA A 58 1.61 6.85 10.23
CA ALA A 58 2.64 7.85 10.52
C ALA A 58 3.00 8.74 9.31
N LEU A 59 2.49 8.43 8.11
CA LEU A 59 2.79 9.21 6.92
C LEU A 59 2.04 10.54 6.93
N ASP A 60 2.78 11.61 6.64
CA ASP A 60 2.20 12.92 6.33
C ASP A 60 1.47 12.93 4.99
N GLY A 61 0.83 14.06 4.64
CA GLY A 61 0.01 14.16 3.43
C GLY A 61 0.78 13.95 2.13
N GLU A 62 2.05 14.38 2.08
CA GLU A 62 2.90 14.20 0.90
C GLU A 62 3.36 12.75 0.75
N SER A 63 3.90 12.16 1.80
CA SER A 63 4.35 10.77 1.82
C SER A 63 3.20 9.80 1.58
N TYR A 64 2.02 10.09 2.14
CA TYR A 64 0.80 9.33 1.88
C TYR A 64 0.40 9.39 0.40
N ARG A 65 0.44 10.58 -0.23
CA ARG A 65 0.15 10.73 -1.66
C ARG A 65 1.14 9.97 -2.53
N ILE A 66 2.43 10.01 -2.17
CA ILE A 66 3.48 9.23 -2.84
C ILE A 66 3.15 7.73 -2.75
N PHE A 67 2.77 7.23 -1.58
CA PHE A 67 2.37 5.83 -1.40
C PHE A 67 1.15 5.46 -2.26
N VAL A 68 0.13 6.32 -2.32
CA VAL A 68 -1.07 6.12 -3.15
C VAL A 68 -0.70 6.04 -4.63
N GLU A 69 0.16 6.95 -5.11
CA GLU A 69 0.62 6.92 -6.51
C GLU A 69 1.48 5.68 -6.79
N ALA A 70 2.38 5.29 -5.88
CA ALA A 70 3.14 4.06 -6.01
C ALA A 70 2.22 2.82 -6.09
N THR A 71 1.15 2.79 -5.27
CA THR A 71 0.14 1.73 -5.32
C THR A 71 -0.57 1.67 -6.67
N LYS A 72 -0.92 2.83 -7.23
CA LYS A 72 -1.53 2.92 -8.56
C LYS A 72 -0.58 2.44 -9.66
N GLN A 73 0.70 2.84 -9.62
CA GLN A 73 1.70 2.38 -10.59
C GLN A 73 1.94 0.86 -10.50
N ALA A 74 1.99 0.32 -9.28
CA ALA A 74 2.09 -1.11 -9.03
C ALA A 74 0.89 -1.87 -9.63
N ALA A 75 -0.33 -1.35 -9.45
CA ALA A 75 -1.53 -1.93 -10.04
C ALA A 75 -1.52 -1.90 -11.58
N LEU A 76 -1.07 -0.80 -12.19
CA LEU A 76 -0.95 -0.67 -13.65
C LEU A 76 0.05 -1.67 -14.23
N LYS A 77 1.20 -1.88 -13.57
CA LYS A 77 2.17 -2.92 -13.98
C LYS A 77 1.59 -4.31 -13.81
N ALA A 78 0.98 -4.58 -12.66
CA ALA A 78 0.33 -5.86 -12.39
C ALA A 78 -0.78 -6.18 -13.42
N ALA A 79 -1.46 -5.16 -13.97
CA ALA A 79 -2.49 -5.34 -15.00
C ALA A 79 -1.97 -5.94 -16.31
N THR A 80 -0.65 -5.93 -16.53
CA THR A 80 -0.01 -6.61 -17.66
C THR A 80 0.25 -8.10 -17.41
N ASP A 81 0.16 -8.55 -16.16
CA ASP A 81 0.35 -9.96 -15.79
C ASP A 81 -0.90 -10.77 -16.13
N ALA A 82 -0.71 -11.98 -16.68
CA ALA A 82 -1.82 -12.91 -16.98
C ALA A 82 -2.66 -13.28 -15.73
N SER A 83 -2.07 -13.18 -14.54
CA SER A 83 -2.72 -13.50 -13.26
C SER A 83 -3.51 -12.33 -12.67
N PHE A 84 -3.50 -11.14 -13.27
CA PHE A 84 -4.12 -9.93 -12.71
C PHE A 84 -5.60 -10.10 -12.38
N SER A 85 -6.34 -10.82 -13.22
CA SER A 85 -7.78 -11.02 -13.07
C SER A 85 -8.15 -11.57 -11.70
N THR A 86 -7.30 -12.41 -11.10
CA THR A 86 -7.50 -13.02 -9.78
C THR A 86 -7.47 -12.02 -8.62
N ARG A 87 -6.82 -10.86 -8.80
CA ARG A 87 -6.61 -9.84 -7.75
C ARG A 87 -7.10 -8.44 -8.13
N SER A 88 -7.67 -8.28 -9.32
CA SER A 88 -8.18 -7.01 -9.82
C SER A 88 -9.21 -6.34 -8.89
N ALA A 89 -10.10 -7.13 -8.29
CA ALA A 89 -11.07 -6.65 -7.31
C ALA A 89 -10.41 -6.13 -6.03
N LEU A 90 -9.37 -6.82 -5.55
CA LEU A 90 -8.61 -6.43 -4.36
C LEU A 90 -7.78 -5.16 -4.61
N TRP A 91 -7.14 -5.02 -5.78
CA TRP A 91 -6.49 -3.78 -6.20
C TRP A 91 -7.44 -2.59 -6.16
N ARG A 92 -8.67 -2.77 -6.68
CA ARG A 92 -9.69 -1.72 -6.66
C ARG A 92 -10.10 -1.37 -5.22
N GLN A 93 -10.35 -2.36 -4.38
CA GLN A 93 -10.70 -2.13 -2.96
C GLN A 93 -9.61 -1.37 -2.21
N LEU A 94 -8.35 -1.77 -2.37
CA LEU A 94 -7.22 -1.08 -1.77
C LEU A 94 -7.16 0.38 -2.25
N HIS A 95 -7.25 0.61 -3.55
CA HIS A 95 -7.20 1.95 -4.12
C HIS A 95 -8.37 2.83 -3.65
N ASP A 96 -9.60 2.30 -3.65
CA ASP A 96 -10.79 3.02 -3.18
C ASP A 96 -10.67 3.43 -1.71
N MET A 97 -10.09 2.58 -0.87
CA MET A 97 -9.86 2.89 0.53
C MET A 97 -8.79 3.97 0.70
N LEU A 98 -7.68 3.87 -0.03
CA LEU A 98 -6.60 4.87 0.01
C LEU A 98 -7.09 6.25 -0.44
N GLN A 99 -7.92 6.31 -1.49
CA GLN A 99 -8.46 7.56 -2.04
C GLN A 99 -9.44 8.28 -1.09
N ARG A 100 -9.99 7.58 -0.10
CA ARG A 100 -10.94 8.16 0.87
C ARG A 100 -10.26 8.87 2.04
N ASP A 101 -8.96 8.70 2.21
CA ASP A 101 -8.22 9.26 3.34
C ASP A 101 -8.21 10.80 3.31
N ALA A 102 -8.41 11.41 4.48
CA ALA A 102 -8.51 12.86 4.62
C ALA A 102 -7.21 13.59 4.23
N ARG A 103 -6.04 12.94 4.35
CA ARG A 103 -4.75 13.51 3.97
C ARG A 103 -4.66 13.90 2.50
N LEU A 104 -5.46 13.28 1.63
CA LEU A 104 -5.50 13.62 0.21
C LEU A 104 -6.32 14.89 -0.09
N ARG A 105 -7.15 15.37 0.85
CA ARG A 105 -8.05 16.52 0.65
C ARG A 105 -7.36 17.89 0.82
N GLY A 106 -6.12 17.91 1.29
CA GLY A 106 -5.42 19.12 1.74
C GLY A 106 -4.50 19.84 0.74
N SER A 107 -4.46 19.45 -0.54
CA SER A 107 -3.65 20.16 -1.55
C SER A 107 -4.53 20.92 -2.52
N ARG A 108 -4.79 22.18 -2.19
CA ARG A 108 -5.21 23.24 -3.11
C ARG A 108 -4.14 24.32 -3.10
#